data_AF-A0A3B0V0V2-F1
#
_entry.id   AF-A0A3B0V0V2-F1
#
_cell.length_a   1.000
_cell.length_b   1.000
_cell.length_c   1.000
_cell.angle_alpha   90.00
_cell.angle_beta   90.00
_cell.angle_gamma   90.00
#
_symmetry.space_group_name_H-M   'P 1'
#
loop_
_entity.id
_entity.type
_entity.pdbx_description
1 polymer ?
#
loop_
_entity_poly.entity_id
_entity_poly.type
_entity_poly.pdbx_seq_one_letter_code
_entity_poly.pdbx_strand_id
1 'polypeptide(L)'
;MTIELPLKFCIVNGYPKRSRDALDATNVTQAHDLYLMFLRKMLPNSTFDLLFIADPETTMPTIDEIQEYDGIIWTESKAVSEK
;
A
#
# COMPACT_ATOMS: atom_id res chain seq x y z
N MET A 1 -20.78 9.13 -2.28
CA MET A 1 -20.69 9.34 -0.83
C MET A 1 -19.22 9.48 -0.52
N THR A 2 -18.80 10.65 -0.05
CA THR A 2 -17.41 10.94 0.38
C THR A 2 -17.42 11.10 1.89
N ILE A 3 -16.35 10.68 2.56
CA ILE A 3 -16.17 10.92 3.99
C ILE A 3 -15.31 12.17 4.13
N GLU A 4 -15.75 13.13 4.95
CA GLU A 4 -15.09 14.44 5.08
C GLU A 4 -14.12 14.51 6.27
N LEU A 5 -14.22 13.58 7.22
CA LEU A 5 -13.30 13.50 8.35
C LEU A 5 -11.88 13.16 7.83
N PRO A 6 -10.85 13.94 8.18
CA PRO A 6 -9.47 13.60 7.84
C PRO A 6 -9.07 12.33 8.60
N LEU A 7 -8.59 11.33 7.84
CA LEU A 7 -8.15 10.04 8.35
C LEU A 7 -6.72 9.76 7.86
N LYS A 8 -5.96 8.95 8.60
CA LYS A 8 -4.62 8.49 8.23
C LYS A 8 -4.65 7.00 7.93
N PHE A 9 -4.33 6.61 6.70
CA PHE A 9 -4.25 5.21 6.29
C PHE A 9 -2.82 4.80 5.95
N CYS A 10 -2.47 3.55 6.26
CA CYS A 10 -1.26 2.91 5.76
C CYS A 10 -1.63 1.81 4.76
N ILE A 11 -1.05 1.86 3.57
CA ILE A 11 -1.12 0.77 2.59
C ILE A 11 0.19 0.00 2.66
N VAL A 12 0.10 -1.28 3.02
CA VAL A 12 1.23 -2.20 3.12
C VAL A 12 1.24 -3.07 1.87
N ASN A 13 2.19 -2.80 0.98
CA ASN A 13 2.43 -3.64 -0.18
C ASN A 13 3.38 -4.79 0.18
N GLY A 14 2.82 -6.01 0.19
CA GLY A 14 3.55 -7.23 0.52
C GLY A 14 4.27 -7.89 -0.65
N TYR A 15 4.13 -7.41 -1.89
CA TYR A 15 4.79 -8.02 -3.04
C TYR A 15 6.28 -7.68 -3.01
N PRO A 16 7.20 -8.66 -3.16
CA PRO A 16 8.62 -8.37 -3.37
C PRO A 16 8.82 -7.49 -4.60
N LYS A 17 9.85 -6.63 -4.58
CA LYS A 17 10.17 -5.73 -5.70
C LYS A 17 10.16 -6.42 -7.06
N ARG A 18 10.76 -7.61 -7.17
CA ARG A 18 10.78 -8.41 -8.41
C ARG A 18 9.37 -8.73 -8.94
N SER A 19 8.43 -9.09 -8.05
CA SER A 19 7.04 -9.34 -8.45
C SER A 19 6.37 -8.09 -8.97
N ARG A 20 6.59 -6.94 -8.30
CA ARG A 20 6.05 -5.65 -8.73
C ARG A 20 6.59 -5.23 -10.09
N ASP A 21 7.90 -5.36 -10.29
CA ASP A 21 8.58 -5.06 -11.56
C ASP A 21 8.05 -5.97 -12.70
N ALA A 22 7.79 -7.25 -12.42
CA ALA A 22 7.20 -8.17 -13.40
C ALA A 22 5.75 -7.81 -13.77
N LEU A 23 4.93 -7.38 -12.80
CA LEU A 23 3.57 -6.90 -13.04
C LEU A 23 3.57 -5.59 -13.83
N ASP A 24 4.49 -4.68 -13.50
CA ASP A 24 4.66 -3.39 -14.18
C ASP A 24 4.98 -3.57 -15.67
N ALA A 25 5.86 -4.53 -15.98
CA ALA A 25 6.19 -4.91 -17.37
C ALA A 25 4.97 -5.41 -18.18
N THR A 26 3.90 -5.85 -17.52
CA THR A 26 2.64 -6.24 -18.18
C THR A 26 1.62 -5.12 -18.30
N ASN A 27 1.97 -3.91 -17.85
CA ASN A 27 1.09 -2.74 -17.81
C ASN A 27 -0.18 -2.97 -16.97
N VAL A 28 -0.08 -3.84 -15.96
CA VAL A 28 -1.12 -4.08 -14.96
C VAL A 28 -0.91 -3.08 -13.82
N THR A 29 -1.98 -2.41 -13.40
CA THR A 29 -1.94 -1.49 -12.26
C THR A 29 -1.51 -2.23 -11.00
N GLN A 30 -0.56 -1.64 -10.26
CA GLN A 30 -0.09 -2.20 -9.01
C GLN A 30 -1.21 -2.25 -7.97
N ALA A 31 -1.21 -3.26 -7.10
CA ALA A 31 -2.26 -3.42 -6.10
C ALA A 31 -2.40 -2.20 -5.17
N HIS A 32 -1.28 -1.59 -4.76
CA HIS A 32 -1.30 -0.39 -3.91
C HIS A 32 -1.91 0.82 -4.62
N ASP A 33 -1.67 0.98 -5.92
CA ASP A 33 -2.25 2.06 -6.72
C ASP A 33 -3.77 1.94 -6.84
N LEU A 34 -4.30 0.72 -6.99
CA LEU A 34 -5.74 0.49 -7.02
C LEU A 34 -6.43 0.98 -5.73
N TYR A 35 -5.83 0.68 -4.57
CA TYR A 35 -6.34 1.17 -3.29
C TYR A 35 -6.16 2.69 -3.13
N LEU A 36 -4.99 3.25 -3.48
CA LEU A 36 -4.76 4.69 -3.43
C LEU A 36 -5.75 5.46 -4.30
N MET A 37 -6.00 5.00 -5.53
CA MET A 37 -6.96 5.61 -6.44
C MET A 37 -8.37 5.61 -5.86
N PHE A 38 -8.81 4.49 -5.29
CA PHE A 38 -10.12 4.37 -4.67
C PHE A 38 -10.23 5.27 -3.43
N LEU A 39 -9.26 5.22 -2.53
CA LEU A 39 -9.28 5.98 -1.29
C LEU A 39 -9.21 7.49 -1.52
N ARG A 40 -8.34 7.97 -2.42
CA ARG A 40 -8.26 9.39 -2.76
C ARG A 40 -9.58 9.94 -3.30
N LYS A 41 -10.36 9.10 -3.99
CA LYS A 41 -11.70 9.49 -4.48
C LYS A 41 -12.74 9.53 -3.36
N MET A 42 -12.66 8.62 -2.39
CA MET A 42 -13.64 8.48 -1.32
C MET A 42 -13.35 9.37 -0.10
N LEU A 43 -12.07 9.66 0.14
CA LEU A 43 -11.50 10.31 1.31
C LEU A 43 -10.53 11.43 0.88
N PRO A 44 -11.03 12.49 0.22
CA PRO A 44 -10.17 13.51 -0.39
C PRO A 44 -9.35 14.33 0.62
N ASN A 45 -9.75 14.34 1.90
CA ASN A 45 -9.09 15.09 2.97
C ASN A 45 -8.16 14.22 3.84
N SER A 46 -7.91 12.97 3.44
CA SER A 46 -7.13 11.99 4.19
C SER A 46 -5.67 11.89 3.71
N THR A 47 -4.81 11.34 4.56
CA THR A 47 -3.41 11.04 4.26
C THR A 47 -3.20 9.55 4.09
N PHE A 48 -2.28 9.18 3.19
CA PHE A 48 -2.02 7.80 2.82
C PHE A 48 -0.51 7.55 2.77
N ASP A 49 -0.03 6.72 3.69
CA ASP A 49 1.34 6.21 3.68
C ASP A 49 1.40 4.89 2.91
N LEU A 50 2.53 4.62 2.25
CA LEU A 50 2.76 3.41 1.46
C LEU A 50 4.06 2.74 1.89
N LEU A 51 3.97 1.49 2.33
CA LEU A 51 5.10 0.68 2.81
C LEU A 51 5.31 -0.54 1.92
N PHE A 52 6.56 -0.79 1.50
CA PHE A 52 6.95 -1.97 0.73
C PHE A 52 7.68 -2.98 1.62
N ILE A 53 6.94 -3.69 2.46
CA ILE A 53 7.52 -4.51 3.55
C ILE A 53 8.36 -5.71 3.09
N ALA A 54 8.25 -6.08 1.81
CA ALA A 54 9.06 -7.16 1.21
C ALA A 54 10.38 -6.65 0.61
N ASP A 55 10.63 -5.33 0.66
CA ASP A 55 11.89 -4.74 0.24
C ASP A 55 12.85 -4.68 1.45
N PRO A 56 14.09 -5.20 1.34
CA PRO A 56 15.02 -5.25 2.48
C PRO A 56 15.38 -3.89 3.08
N GLU A 57 15.30 -2.83 2.27
CA GLU A 57 15.63 -1.46 2.66
C GLU A 57 14.47 -0.74 3.39
N THR A 58 13.29 -1.38 3.45
CA THR A 58 12.12 -0.77 4.11
C THR A 58 12.32 -0.73 5.61
N THR A 59 12.34 0.49 6.15
CA THR A 59 12.29 0.70 7.60
C THR A 59 10.87 0.42 8.08
N MET A 60 10.73 -0.54 8.99
CA MET A 60 9.44 -0.86 9.59
C MET A 60 9.04 0.23 10.59
N PRO A 61 7.77 0.67 10.58
CA PRO A 61 7.29 1.62 11.58
C PRO A 61 7.32 1.00 12.98
N THR A 62 7.52 1.84 13.97
CA THR A 62 7.40 1.52 15.38
C THR A 62 5.93 1.23 15.76
N ILE A 63 5.71 0.63 16.93
CA ILE A 63 4.35 0.39 17.44
C ILE A 63 3.57 1.70 17.59
N ASP A 64 4.23 2.75 18.08
CA ASP A 64 3.62 4.07 18.28
C ASP A 64 3.18 4.68 16.94
N GLU A 65 4.03 4.60 15.90
CA GLU A 65 3.68 5.06 14.54
C GLU A 65 2.55 4.23 13.92
N ILE A 66 2.46 2.93 14.21
CA ILE A 66 1.36 2.07 13.75
C ILE A 66 0.03 2.49 14.39
N GLN A 67 0.04 2.91 15.66
CA GLN A 67 -1.17 3.32 16.39
C GLN A 67 -1.77 4.65 15.89
N GLU A 68 -1.01 5.45 15.15
CA GLU A 68 -1.52 6.70 14.55
C GLU A 68 -2.42 6.48 13.32
N TYR A 69 -2.44 5.28 12.75
CA TYR A 69 -3.28 4.98 11.59
C TYR A 69 -4.71 4.64 12.00
N ASP A 70 -5.68 5.29 11.36
CA ASP A 70 -7.09 4.95 11.46
C ASP A 70 -7.43 3.65 10.70
N GLY A 71 -6.57 3.25 9.77
CA GLY A 71 -6.74 2.01 9.03
C GLY A 71 -5.48 1.55 8.32
N ILE A 72 -5.32 0.23 8.25
CA ILE A 72 -4.22 -0.44 7.55
C ILE A 72 -4.80 -1.35 6.48
N ILE A 73 -4.32 -1.21 5.25
CA ILE A 73 -4.67 -2.06 4.12
C ILE A 73 -3.44 -2.89 3.76
N TRP A 74 -3.53 -4.19 3.91
CA TRP A 74 -2.45 -5.12 3.58
C TRP A 74 -2.74 -5.82 2.26
N THR A 75 -1.86 -5.66 1.26
CA THR A 75 -1.97 -6.40 -0.01
C THR A 75 -1.38 -7.80 0.11
N GLU A 76 -1.78 -8.70 -0.77
CA GLU A 76 -1.13 -10.00 -0.97
C GLU A 76 0.40 -9.92 -1.09
N SER A 77 1.09 -11.04 -0.83
CA SER A 77 2.55 -11.13 -0.76
C SER A 77 3.17 -12.16 -1.72
N LYS A 78 2.47 -12.48 -2.81
CA LYS A 78 2.87 -13.58 -3.69
C LYS A 78 4.14 -13.24 -4.50
N ALA A 79 5.17 -14.07 -4.31
CA ALA A 79 6.35 -14.08 -5.17
C ALA A 79 6.04 -14.68 -6.55
N VAL A 80 6.58 -14.09 -7.62
CA VAL A 80 6.63 -14.74 -8.93
C VAL A 80 7.62 -15.90 -8.85
N SER A 81 7.18 -17.11 -9.23
CA SER A 81 8.03 -18.31 -9.17
C SER A 81 9.24 -18.17 -10.09
N GLU A 82 10.41 -18.62 -9.62
CA GLU A 82 11.58 -18.79 -10.47
C GLU A 82 11.30 -19.87 -11.51
N LYS A 83 11.26 -19.46 -12.78
CA LYS A 83 11.42 -20.36 -13.93
C LYS A 83 12.77 -20.04 -14.55
#